data_AF-A0A929X5R5-F1
#
_entry.id   AF-A0A929X5R5-F1
#
_cell.length_a   1.000
_cell.length_b   1.000
_cell.length_c   1.000
_cell.angle_alpha   90.00
_cell.angle_beta   90.00
_cell.angle_gamma   90.00
#
_symmetry.space_group_name_H-M   'P 1'
#
loop_
_entity.id
_entity.type
_entity.pdbx_description
1 polymer ?
#
loop_
_entity_poly.entity_id
_entity_poly.type
_entity_poly.pdbx_seq_one_letter_code
_entity_poly.pdbx_strand_id
1 'polypeptide(L)'
;MKQEEAKRKWNEVDVLKAGHHGSNTSSTQEFLNQVKPKYVFVSAGKNNKYRLPNVKAMERIEKTGAKIFRTDVNESSFGLISNGNDIDIKEVSINLDGNGEK
;
A
#
# COMPACT_ATOMS: atom_id res chain seq x y z
N MET A 1 5.67 -12.53 8.13
CA MET A 1 6.03 -11.40 7.23
C MET A 1 7.48 -10.97 7.43
N LYS A 2 7.86 -10.25 8.50
CA LYS A 2 9.25 -9.74 8.64
C LYS A 2 10.36 -10.78 8.44
N GLN A 3 10.20 -11.95 9.05
CA GLN A 3 11.18 -13.04 8.92
C GLN A 3 11.27 -13.58 7.48
N GLU A 4 10.19 -13.50 6.70
CA GLU A 4 10.18 -13.92 5.30
C GLU A 4 10.75 -12.84 4.37
N GLU A 5 10.51 -11.57 4.69
CA GLU A 5 11.08 -10.42 3.97
C GLU A 5 12.62 -10.48 3.97
N ALA A 6 13.24 -10.89 5.08
CA ALA A 6 14.70 -10.99 5.21
C ALA A 6 15.32 -12.25 4.55
N LYS A 7 14.52 -13.28 4.24
CA LYS A 7 15.02 -14.55 3.66
C LYS A 7 15.19 -14.49 2.15
N ARG A 8 14.77 -13.41 1.50
CA ARG A 8 14.73 -13.28 0.05
C ARG A 8 15.48 -12.03 -0.39
N LYS A 9 16.04 -12.10 -1.60
CA LYS A 9 16.52 -10.92 -2.31
C LYS A 9 15.36 -10.37 -3.14
N TRP A 10 15.05 -9.09 -2.95
CA TRP A 10 13.96 -8.42 -3.65
C TRP A 10 14.48 -7.53 -4.77
N ASN A 11 13.72 -7.44 -5.84
CA ASN A 11 13.96 -6.46 -6.91
C ASN A 11 13.27 -5.14 -6.56
N GLU A 12 13.74 -4.06 -7.18
CA GLU A 12 13.02 -2.78 -7.14
C GLU A 12 11.64 -2.93 -7.80
N VAL A 13 10.68 -2.15 -7.30
CA VAL A 13 9.30 -2.15 -7.80
C VAL A 13 8.81 -0.72 -7.94
N ASP A 14 7.96 -0.46 -8.93
CA ASP A 14 7.30 0.85 -9.00
C ASP A 14 6.17 0.97 -7.97
N VAL A 15 5.43 -0.13 -7.74
CA VAL A 15 4.24 -0.16 -6.88
C VAL A 15 4.38 -1.22 -5.82
N LEU A 16 4.17 -0.84 -4.56
CA LEU A 16 4.08 -1.75 -3.42
C LEU A 16 2.71 -1.65 -2.76
N LYS A 17 2.01 -2.78 -2.61
CA LYS A 17 0.90 -2.88 -1.67
C LYS A 17 1.46 -3.19 -0.29
N ALA A 18 1.17 -2.35 0.70
CA ALA A 18 1.63 -2.58 2.07
C ALA A 18 1.08 -3.90 2.62
N GLY A 19 1.96 -4.72 3.16
CA GLY A 19 1.58 -5.98 3.79
C GLY A 19 0.62 -5.73 4.96
N HIS A 20 -0.35 -6.63 5.14
CA HIS A 20 -1.26 -6.66 6.29
C HIS A 20 -1.80 -5.28 6.70
N HIS A 21 -2.35 -4.56 5.72
CA HIS A 21 -3.02 -3.27 5.92
C HIS A 21 -2.13 -2.18 6.57
N GLY A 22 -0.80 -2.28 6.42
CA GLY A 22 0.14 -1.35 7.05
C GLY A 22 0.39 -1.66 8.53
N SER A 23 0.47 -2.93 8.90
CA SER A 23 0.78 -3.35 10.26
C SER A 23 2.23 -3.07 10.65
N ASN A 24 2.49 -2.91 11.95
CA ASN A 24 3.87 -2.79 12.45
C ASN A 24 4.70 -4.06 12.19
N THR A 25 4.05 -5.22 11.97
CA THR A 25 4.70 -6.51 11.72
C THR A 25 4.94 -6.82 10.23
N SER A 26 4.76 -5.84 9.34
CA SER A 26 5.03 -5.93 7.90
C SER A 26 5.96 -4.80 7.43
N SER A 27 6.47 -4.92 6.21
CA SER A 27 7.23 -3.86 5.53
C SER A 27 8.37 -3.35 6.41
N THR A 28 9.34 -4.21 6.72
CA THR A 28 10.55 -3.78 7.44
C THR A 28 11.30 -2.69 6.67
N GLN A 29 12.13 -1.92 7.35
CA GLN A 29 12.91 -0.89 6.68
C GLN A 29 13.90 -1.52 5.69
N GLU A 30 14.49 -2.66 6.05
CA GLU A 30 15.42 -3.41 5.21
C GLU A 30 14.76 -3.90 3.92
N PHE A 31 13.50 -4.36 4.01
CA PHE A 31 12.71 -4.72 2.84
C PHE A 31 12.42 -3.49 1.97
N LEU A 32 11.91 -2.42 2.57
CA LEU A 32 11.56 -1.17 1.88
C LEU A 32 12.78 -0.53 1.18
N ASN A 33 13.96 -0.61 1.80
CA ASN A 33 15.21 -0.12 1.22
C ASN A 33 15.68 -0.95 0.00
N GLN A 34 15.31 -2.23 -0.08
CA GLN A 34 15.59 -3.07 -1.25
C GLN A 34 14.62 -2.81 -2.39
N VAL A 35 13.32 -2.77 -2.09
CA VAL A 35 12.28 -2.64 -3.13
C VAL A 35 12.09 -1.22 -3.64
N LYS A 36 12.48 -0.19 -2.87
CA LYS A 36 12.44 1.25 -3.23
C LYS A 36 11.21 1.68 -4.05
N PRO A 37 9.99 1.51 -3.50
CA PRO A 37 8.77 1.77 -4.25
C PRO A 37 8.65 3.25 -4.61
N LYS A 38 8.10 3.55 -5.80
CA LYS A 38 7.66 4.91 -6.17
C LYS A 38 6.29 5.21 -5.56
N TYR A 39 5.42 4.19 -5.50
CA TYR A 39 4.06 4.30 -4.99
C TYR A 39 3.78 3.20 -3.96
N VAL A 40 3.14 3.56 -2.85
CA VAL A 40 2.71 2.61 -1.82
C VAL A 40 1.22 2.72 -1.56
N PHE A 41 0.51 1.59 -1.67
CA PHE A 41 -0.92 1.49 -1.38
C PHE A 41 -1.14 0.80 -0.04
N VAL A 42 -1.84 1.50 0.86
CA VAL A 42 -2.20 1.00 2.19
C VAL A 42 -3.71 0.84 2.23
N SER A 43 -4.16 -0.40 2.07
CA SER A 43 -5.59 -0.74 2.17
C SER A 43 -5.95 -0.93 3.64
N ALA A 44 -6.73 -0.01 4.18
CA ALA A 44 -7.27 -0.05 5.54
C ALA A 44 -8.70 0.54 5.56
N GLY A 45 -9.50 0.14 6.54
CA GLY A 45 -10.84 0.72 6.75
C GLY A 45 -10.79 1.94 7.67
N LYS A 46 -11.61 2.94 7.40
CA LYS A 46 -11.77 4.10 8.29
C LYS A 46 -12.26 3.64 9.67
N ASN A 47 -11.68 4.21 10.73
CA ASN A 47 -12.02 3.88 12.13
C ASN A 47 -11.96 2.38 12.45
N ASN A 48 -11.12 1.59 11.76
CA ASN A 48 -11.10 0.14 12.00
C ASN A 48 -10.61 -0.19 13.41
N LYS A 49 -11.25 -1.19 14.03
CA LYS A 49 -10.95 -1.68 15.38
C LYS A 49 -9.53 -2.22 15.57
N TYR A 50 -8.86 -2.55 14.47
CA TYR A 50 -7.49 -3.08 14.47
C TYR A 50 -6.42 -1.98 14.57
N ARG A 51 -6.83 -0.70 14.52
CA ARG A 51 -5.93 0.46 14.60
C ARG A 51 -4.83 0.42 13.53
N LEU A 52 -5.23 0.03 12.32
CA LEU A 52 -4.38 0.02 11.14
C LEU A 52 -4.73 1.18 10.19
N PRO A 53 -3.77 1.72 9.42
CA PRO A 53 -2.36 1.38 9.47
C PRO A 53 -1.68 1.86 10.75
N ASN A 54 -0.63 1.13 11.15
CA ASN A 54 0.12 1.46 12.35
C ASN A 54 1.07 2.63 12.07
N VAL A 55 1.17 3.57 13.02
CA VAL A 55 2.05 4.76 12.91
C VAL A 55 3.49 4.39 12.57
N LYS A 56 4.08 3.39 13.25
CA LYS A 56 5.47 2.97 12.98
C LYS A 56 5.66 2.36 11.60
N ALA A 57 4.61 1.75 11.03
CA ALA A 57 4.66 1.25 9.66
C ALA A 57 4.61 2.41 8.66
N MET A 58 3.75 3.41 8.90
CA MET A 58 3.67 4.62 8.09
C MET A 58 4.99 5.39 8.09
N GLU A 59 5.63 5.59 9.25
CA GLU A 59 6.93 6.25 9.35
C GLU A 59 8.02 5.56 8.49
N ARG A 60 8.03 4.22 8.45
CA ARG A 60 8.98 3.47 7.60
C ARG A 60 8.69 3.67 6.12
N ILE A 61 7.41 3.66 5.75
CA ILE A 61 6.98 3.87 4.37
C ILE A 61 7.31 5.30 3.92
N GLU A 62 7.03 6.31 4.75
CA GLU A 62 7.34 7.71 4.46
C GLU A 62 8.84 7.94 4.22
N LYS A 63 9.70 7.27 5.00
CA LYS A 63 11.17 7.33 4.82
C LYS A 63 11.66 6.82 3.46
N THR A 64 10.84 6.09 2.71
CA THR A 64 11.22 5.67 1.35
C THR A 64 11.13 6.78 0.32
N GLY A 65 10.41 7.87 0.63
CA GLY A 65 10.08 8.93 -0.34
C GLY A 65 8.96 8.55 -1.31
N ALA A 66 8.35 7.37 -1.17
CA ALA A 66 7.23 6.94 -2.01
C ALA A 66 6.00 7.83 -1.81
N LYS A 67 5.22 8.01 -2.88
CA LYS A 67 3.88 8.60 -2.78
C LYS A 67 2.92 7.56 -2.19
N ILE A 68 2.23 7.93 -1.12
CA ILE A 68 1.39 7.04 -0.32
C ILE A 68 -0.09 7.26 -0.67
N PHE A 69 -0.80 6.17 -0.94
CA PHE A 69 -2.25 6.13 -1.15
C PHE A 69 -2.91 5.29 -0.05
N ARG A 70 -3.95 5.85 0.58
CA ARG A 70 -4.63 5.26 1.73
C ARG A 70 -6.13 5.20 1.50
N THR A 71 -6.72 4.02 1.65
CA THR A 71 -8.18 3.85 1.49
C THR A 71 -8.96 4.28 2.74
N ASP A 72 -8.31 4.42 3.89
CA ASP A 72 -8.99 4.79 5.14
C ASP A 72 -9.20 6.30 5.34
N VAL A 73 -8.53 7.14 4.53
CA VAL A 73 -8.62 8.61 4.64
C VAL A 73 -9.94 9.12 4.04
N ASN A 74 -10.27 8.64 2.84
CA ASN A 74 -11.43 9.13 2.06
C ASN A 74 -12.40 8.00 1.64
N GLU A 75 -12.22 6.79 2.16
CA GLU A 75 -13.02 5.60 1.76
C GLU A 75 -12.93 5.30 0.25
N SER A 76 -11.83 5.74 -0.36
CA SER A 76 -11.60 5.70 -1.79
C SER A 76 -11.06 4.36 -2.25
N SER A 77 -11.30 4.08 -3.53
CA SER A 77 -10.59 3.05 -4.27
C SER A 77 -9.67 3.68 -5.30
N PHE A 78 -8.63 2.94 -5.68
CA PHE A 78 -7.64 3.43 -6.65
C PHE A 78 -7.47 2.42 -7.77
N GLY A 79 -7.61 2.90 -9.01
CA GLY A 79 -7.24 2.17 -10.22
C GLY A 79 -5.81 2.48 -10.62
N LEU A 80 -5.05 1.45 -10.99
CA LEU A 80 -3.71 1.57 -11.56
C LEU A 80 -3.72 0.97 -12.96
N ILE A 81 -3.28 1.74 -13.94
CA ILE A 81 -3.16 1.29 -15.33
C ILE A 81 -1.70 1.47 -15.74
N SER A 82 -1.07 0.41 -16.23
CA SER A 82 0.29 0.46 -16.75
C SER A 82 0.36 0.01 -18.20
N ASN A 83 1.21 0.68 -18.98
CA ASN A 83 1.57 0.29 -20.33
C ASN A 83 2.96 -0.40 -20.40
N GLY A 84 3.58 -0.68 -19.25
CA GLY A 84 4.95 -1.23 -19.12
C GLY A 84 6.06 -0.18 -19.02
N ASN A 85 5.79 1.09 -19.32
CA ASN A 85 6.73 2.21 -19.17
C ASN A 85 6.24 3.23 -18.14
N ASP A 86 4.93 3.49 -18.13
CA ASP A 86 4.25 4.46 -17.29
C ASP A 86 3.17 3.77 -16.43
N ILE A 87 2.79 4.44 -15.35
CA ILE A 87 1.70 4.04 -14.46
C ILE A 87 0.80 5.25 -14.22
N ASP A 88 -0.45 5.15 -14.70
CA ASP A 88 -1.51 6.10 -14.40
C ASP A 88 -2.29 5.63 -13.16
N ILE A 89 -2.47 6.52 -12.19
CA ILE A 89 -3.13 6.24 -10.92
C ILE A 89 -4.31 7.18 -10.78
N LYS A 90 -5.52 6.61 -10.67
CA LYS A 90 -6.76 7.36 -10.52
C LYS A 90 -7.51 6.91 -9.29
N GLU A 91 -8.04 7.87 -8.55
CA GLU A 91 -9.09 7.60 -7.59
C GLU A 91 -10.35 7.21 -8.36
N VAL A 92 -11.00 6.13 -7.94
CA VAL A 92 -12.21 5.60 -8.57
C VAL A 92 -13.31 5.46 -7.53
N SER A 93 -14.50 5.92 -7.89
CA SER A 93 -15.72 5.63 -7.14
C SER A 93 -16.20 4.25 -7.57
N ILE A 94 -16.08 3.27 -6.69
CA ILE A 94 -16.71 1.95 -6.88
C ILE A 94 -17.82 1.79 -5.86
N ASN A 95 -19.03 1.50 -6.33
CA ASN A 95 -20.11 1.05 -5.47
C ASN A 95 -19.78 -0.39 -5.04
N LEU A 96 -19.35 -0.54 -3.78
CA LEU A 96 -18.98 -1.82 -3.16
C LEU A 96 -20.16 -2.50 -2.46
N ASP A 97 -21.37 -1.97 -2.61
CA ASP A 97 -22.60 -2.52 -2.02
C ASP A 97 -23.00 -3.87 -2.62
N GLY A 98 -22.38 -4.28 -3.73
CA GLY A 98 -22.65 -5.55 -4.39
C GLY A 98 -24.05 -5.61 -5.04
N ASN A 99 -24.80 -4.52 -5.01
CA ASN A 99 -26.05 -4.37 -5.75
C ASN A 99 -25.71 -3.69 -7.06
N GLY A 100 -25.22 -4.48 -8.01
CA GLY A 100 -24.98 -4.01 -9.37
C GLY A 100 -26.26 -3.47 -9.99
N GLU A 101 -26.48 -2.16 -9.91
CA GLU A 101 -27.38 -1.46 -10.81
C GLU A 101 -26.65 -1.31 -12.15
N LYS A 102 -27.23 -1.96 -13.16
CA LYS A 102 -26.89 -1.82 -14.58
C LYS A 102 -27.42 -0.51 -15.13
#